data_AF-A0A0M9VNZ3-F1
#
_entry.id   AF-A0A0M9VNZ3-F1
#
_cell.length_a   1.000
_cell.length_b   1.000
_cell.length_c   1.000
_cell.angle_alpha   90.00
_cell.angle_beta   90.00
_cell.angle_gamma   90.00
#
_symmetry.space_group_name_H-M   'P 1'
#
loop_
_entity.id
_entity.type
_entity.pdbx_description
1 polymer ?
#
loop_
_entity_poly.entity_id
_entity_poly.type
_entity_poly.pdbx_seq_one_letter_code
_entity_poly.pdbx_strand_id
1 'polypeptide(L)'
;MSDPELEAIRRARLAELRGNAPGGMNGGPAMPTSLPSGMNASSLTGGDAEKDEKRAQQEEMKRQLLTQILDTEARERLSRIALVKPQKAGAISDILVQMARTGQVRQRVTEDQLISLLDQVDQANTQESTGKITVRASTHLPCSMPQPHLRLPKSSWTRYVTSFAGFMDIKVGSQIVSLFSLFNKIAGVYGIIAVFQGGTLSQLSLYMYSIATIPIYIWGLKAISDERHKRALRYAHFYLLDHFLSTAWTIMFSVWWYHYATHDGRPVTNSDHQAGLMALIESLEAQYRTPEEMATLRHKDIDINTPEGLAESASRTQQAHETWESERGFAAGVLVAGWLIKIYFALVLYAYSLHLRHGTYWMLPLSKSRRANAVHASHYHMVPHETDEVALPDEPHETGKSMPSSV
;
A
#
# COMPACT_ATOMS: atom_id res chain seq x y z
N MET A 1 -13.59 53.83 16.57
CA MET A 1 -13.63 54.17 15.13
C MET A 1 -12.69 53.20 14.46
N SER A 2 -13.22 52.25 13.67
CA SER A 2 -12.42 51.30 12.90
C SER A 2 -11.67 52.06 11.82
N ASP A 3 -10.34 51.99 11.85
CA ASP A 3 -9.49 52.74 10.93
C ASP A 3 -9.62 52.13 9.52
N PRO A 4 -10.23 52.84 8.56
CA PRO A 4 -10.53 52.30 7.23
C PRO A 4 -9.26 51.91 6.46
N GLU A 5 -8.11 52.46 6.86
CA GLU A 5 -6.80 52.16 6.29
C GLU A 5 -6.26 50.79 6.75
N LEU A 6 -6.51 50.39 8.01
CA LEU A 6 -6.14 49.06 8.52
C LEU A 6 -6.98 47.95 7.89
N GLU A 7 -8.27 48.21 7.65
CA GLU A 7 -9.13 47.31 6.88
C GLU A 7 -8.67 47.24 5.41
N ALA A 8 -8.17 48.36 4.87
CA ALA A 8 -7.65 48.42 3.51
C ALA A 8 -6.34 47.63 3.32
N ILE A 9 -5.49 47.58 4.34
CA ILE A 9 -4.26 46.78 4.34
C ILE A 9 -4.59 45.30 4.57
N ARG A 10 -5.53 44.99 5.48
CA ARG A 10 -5.98 43.62 5.74
C ARG A 10 -6.59 42.98 4.49
N ARG A 11 -7.43 43.70 3.73
CA ARG A 11 -7.99 43.21 2.45
C ARG A 11 -6.92 43.03 1.36
N ALA A 12 -5.92 43.92 1.29
CA ALA A 12 -4.85 43.83 0.30
C ALA A 12 -3.95 42.62 0.55
N ARG A 13 -3.56 42.38 1.81
CA ARG A 13 -2.75 41.22 2.21
C ARG A 13 -3.48 39.90 2.05
N LEU A 14 -4.80 39.89 2.27
CA LEU A 14 -5.66 38.72 2.08
C LEU A 14 -5.86 38.39 0.58
N ALA A 15 -5.79 39.40 -0.30
CA ALA A 15 -5.77 39.22 -1.75
C ALA A 15 -4.41 38.71 -2.25
N GLU A 16 -3.30 39.19 -1.68
CA GLU A 16 -1.93 38.73 -1.99
C GLU A 16 -1.73 37.25 -1.60
N LEU A 17 -2.24 36.84 -0.43
CA LEU A 17 -2.24 35.44 0.02
C LEU A 17 -3.10 34.53 -0.88
N ARG A 18 -4.17 35.05 -1.49
CA ARG A 18 -4.96 34.34 -2.50
C ARG A 18 -4.24 34.22 -3.85
N GLY A 19 -3.41 35.21 -4.20
CA GLY A 19 -2.60 35.21 -5.43
C GLY A 19 -1.37 34.31 -5.37
N ASN A 20 -0.84 34.03 -4.17
CA ASN A 20 0.38 33.23 -3.99
C ASN A 20 0.12 31.80 -3.44
N ALA A 21 -1.12 31.32 -3.52
CA ALA A 21 -1.46 29.93 -3.22
C ALA A 21 -1.15 29.04 -4.44
N PRO A 22 -0.31 27.99 -4.29
CA PRO A 22 -0.02 27.08 -5.39
C PRO A 22 -1.25 26.19 -5.67
N GLY A 23 -1.91 26.44 -6.81
CA GLY A 23 -2.73 25.45 -7.51
C GLY A 23 -4.22 25.45 -7.18
N GLY A 24 -4.99 26.28 -7.89
CA GLY A 24 -6.44 26.14 -7.96
C GLY A 24 -7.06 27.24 -8.81
N MET A 25 -7.00 27.11 -10.14
CA MET A 25 -7.61 28.09 -11.05
C MET A 25 -8.62 27.43 -11.98
N ASN A 26 -9.86 27.91 -11.86
CA ASN A 26 -10.88 27.91 -12.89
C ASN A 26 -11.39 29.37 -13.02
N GLY A 27 -11.58 29.85 -14.25
CA GLY A 27 -12.43 31.02 -14.60
C GLY A 27 -11.78 32.42 -14.71
N GLY A 28 -11.64 32.94 -15.95
CA GLY A 28 -11.34 34.35 -16.29
C GLY A 28 -12.56 35.30 -16.20
N PRO A 29 -12.57 36.55 -16.76
CA PRO A 29 -12.04 36.89 -18.11
C PRO A 29 -11.40 38.31 -18.34
N ALA A 30 -10.80 38.48 -19.55
CA ALA A 30 -10.57 39.70 -20.39
C ALA A 30 -9.60 40.81 -19.90
N MET A 31 -8.71 41.52 -20.62
CA MET A 31 -8.19 41.78 -22.01
C MET A 31 -6.98 42.79 -21.84
N PRO A 32 -6.22 43.34 -22.83
CA PRO A 32 -5.86 42.95 -24.22
C PRO A 32 -4.33 43.04 -24.58
N THR A 33 -3.96 42.29 -25.63
CA THR A 33 -2.91 42.47 -26.69
C THR A 33 -1.71 43.44 -26.58
N SER A 34 -0.49 42.89 -26.73
CA SER A 34 0.59 43.39 -27.64
C SER A 34 1.65 42.30 -27.97
N LEU A 35 1.95 42.15 -29.27
CA LEU A 35 2.84 41.21 -30.02
C LEU A 35 4.36 41.23 -29.67
N PRO A 36 5.28 40.40 -30.26
CA PRO A 36 5.15 39.52 -31.45
C PRO A 36 5.73 38.08 -31.40
N SER A 37 5.32 37.37 -32.46
CA SER A 37 5.68 36.07 -33.03
C SER A 37 7.14 35.63 -33.02
N GLY A 38 7.31 34.32 -32.77
CA GLY A 38 8.30 33.50 -33.45
C GLY A 38 8.93 32.44 -32.57
N MET A 39 8.32 31.26 -32.44
CA MET A 39 9.00 29.95 -32.51
C MET A 39 8.04 28.78 -32.27
N ASN A 40 8.26 27.75 -33.08
CA ASN A 40 7.45 26.59 -33.33
C ASN A 40 7.60 25.55 -32.18
N ALA A 41 6.52 25.23 -31.47
CA ALA A 41 6.45 24.08 -30.57
C ALA A 41 5.08 23.41 -30.71
N SER A 42 4.98 22.55 -31.72
CA SER A 42 3.85 21.65 -31.88
C SER A 42 3.94 20.49 -30.89
N SER A 43 2.82 20.26 -30.23
CA SER A 43 2.33 19.01 -29.62
C SER A 43 2.78 18.64 -28.20
N LEU A 44 1.74 18.41 -27.37
CA LEU A 44 1.66 17.55 -26.17
C LEU A 44 1.57 18.24 -24.79
N THR A 45 0.48 18.98 -24.51
CA THR A 45 -0.15 19.08 -23.15
C THR A 45 -1.44 19.90 -23.21
N GLY A 46 -2.52 19.34 -23.77
CA GLY A 46 -3.81 20.04 -23.85
C GLY A 46 -5.06 19.16 -23.80
N GLY A 47 -4.93 17.86 -23.51
CA GLY A 47 -6.05 16.91 -23.62
C GLY A 47 -6.89 16.73 -22.35
N ASP A 48 -6.33 17.01 -21.17
CA ASP A 48 -6.97 16.60 -19.91
C ASP A 48 -7.96 17.64 -19.36
N ALA A 49 -7.67 18.94 -19.49
CA ALA A 49 -8.56 20.01 -19.02
C ALA A 49 -9.91 20.02 -19.76
N GLU A 50 -9.90 19.81 -21.07
CA GLU A 50 -11.12 19.81 -21.91
C GLU A 50 -12.00 18.57 -21.67
N LYS A 51 -11.41 17.48 -21.15
CA LYS A 51 -12.11 16.23 -20.86
C LYS A 51 -12.81 16.27 -19.50
N ASP A 52 -12.19 16.91 -18.52
CA ASP A 52 -12.74 17.06 -17.17
C ASP A 52 -13.93 18.03 -17.16
N GLU A 53 -13.87 19.13 -17.92
CA GLU A 53 -15.00 20.04 -18.09
C GLU A 53 -16.22 19.36 -18.73
N LYS A 54 -15.99 18.56 -19.79
CA LYS A 54 -17.07 17.80 -20.46
C LYS A 54 -17.69 16.76 -19.53
N ARG A 55 -16.91 16.12 -18.67
CA ARG A 55 -17.42 15.15 -17.70
C ARG A 55 -18.25 15.82 -16.60
N ALA A 56 -17.80 16.95 -16.08
CA ALA A 56 -18.55 17.71 -15.08
C ALA A 56 -19.91 18.18 -15.63
N GLN A 57 -19.95 18.67 -16.88
CA GLN A 57 -21.20 19.04 -17.56
C GLN A 57 -22.15 17.86 -17.75
N GLN A 58 -21.61 16.68 -18.12
CA GLN A 58 -22.41 15.46 -18.26
C GLN A 58 -22.98 14.98 -16.92
N GLU A 59 -22.21 15.08 -15.85
CA GLU A 59 -22.65 14.70 -14.50
C GLU A 59 -23.71 15.67 -13.95
N GLU A 60 -23.59 16.96 -14.25
CA GLU A 60 -24.61 17.97 -13.88
C GLU A 60 -25.93 17.74 -14.63
N MET A 61 -25.87 17.55 -15.96
CA MET A 61 -27.05 17.23 -16.78
C MET A 61 -27.71 15.92 -16.32
N LYS A 62 -26.90 14.91 -16.00
CA LYS A 62 -27.37 13.63 -15.47
C LYS A 62 -28.07 13.80 -14.12
N ARG A 63 -27.53 14.61 -13.22
CA ARG A 63 -28.15 14.90 -11.90
C ARG A 63 -29.49 15.62 -12.05
N GLN A 64 -29.58 16.60 -12.95
CA GLN A 64 -30.83 17.30 -13.23
C GLN A 64 -31.90 16.34 -13.75
N LEU A 65 -31.55 15.49 -14.72
CA LEU A 65 -32.44 14.52 -15.32
C LEU A 65 -32.93 13.48 -14.29
N LEU A 66 -32.02 12.94 -13.47
CA LEU A 66 -32.36 11.99 -12.40
C LEU A 66 -33.29 12.60 -11.34
N THR A 67 -33.20 13.92 -11.07
CA THR A 67 -34.10 14.61 -10.15
C THR A 67 -35.53 14.67 -10.68
N GLN A 68 -35.71 14.77 -11.99
CA GLN A 68 -37.02 14.83 -12.64
C GLN A 68 -37.70 13.46 -12.76
N ILE A 69 -36.92 12.39 -12.93
CA ILE A 69 -37.42 11.03 -13.19
C ILE A 69 -37.66 10.24 -11.89
N LEU A 70 -36.81 10.43 -10.88
CA LEU A 70 -36.90 9.67 -9.63
C LEU A 70 -37.80 10.36 -8.62
N ASP A 71 -38.62 9.57 -7.94
CA ASP A 71 -39.29 10.04 -6.74
C ASP A 71 -38.30 10.33 -5.59
N THR A 72 -38.75 11.07 -4.59
CA THR A 72 -37.90 11.54 -3.48
C THR A 72 -37.31 10.35 -2.69
N GLU A 73 -38.12 9.32 -2.42
CA GLU A 73 -37.70 8.10 -1.70
C GLU A 73 -36.68 7.26 -2.50
N ALA A 74 -36.93 7.09 -3.81
CA ALA A 74 -36.03 6.38 -4.71
C ALA A 74 -34.65 7.06 -4.82
N ARG A 75 -34.62 8.40 -4.80
CA ARG A 75 -33.38 9.20 -4.83
C ARG A 75 -32.54 9.00 -3.57
N GLU A 76 -33.17 8.98 -2.41
CA GLU A 76 -32.48 8.71 -1.15
C GLU A 76 -31.88 7.31 -1.11
N ARG A 77 -32.61 6.30 -1.63
CA ARG A 77 -32.07 4.94 -1.74
C ARG A 77 -30.89 4.86 -2.71
N LEU A 78 -30.97 5.51 -3.87
CA LEU A 78 -29.85 5.55 -4.82
C LEU A 78 -28.62 6.24 -4.21
N SER A 79 -28.81 7.30 -3.42
CA SER A 79 -27.74 7.98 -2.68
C SER A 79 -27.11 7.07 -1.62
N ARG A 80 -27.92 6.35 -0.83
CA ARG A 80 -27.45 5.35 0.14
C ARG A 80 -26.65 4.22 -0.54
N ILE A 81 -27.12 3.73 -1.69
CA ILE A 81 -26.42 2.70 -2.46
C ILE A 81 -25.09 3.24 -3.02
N ALA A 82 -25.05 4.49 -3.47
CA ALA A 82 -23.82 5.11 -3.98
C ALA A 82 -22.71 5.18 -2.91
N LEU A 83 -23.08 5.36 -1.64
CA LEU A 83 -22.13 5.32 -0.51
C LEU A 83 -21.52 3.93 -0.29
N VAL A 84 -22.31 2.87 -0.45
CA VAL A 84 -21.87 1.50 -0.16
C VAL A 84 -21.24 0.82 -1.39
N LYS A 85 -21.78 1.07 -2.59
CA LYS A 85 -21.36 0.48 -3.87
C LYS A 85 -21.52 1.50 -5.02
N PRO A 86 -20.55 2.42 -5.20
CA PRO A 86 -20.66 3.51 -6.20
C PRO A 86 -20.76 3.01 -7.64
N GLN A 87 -20.12 1.87 -7.96
CA GLN A 87 -20.16 1.29 -9.30
C GLN A 87 -21.57 0.83 -9.71
N LYS A 88 -22.33 0.24 -8.78
CA LYS A 88 -23.70 -0.23 -9.04
C LYS A 88 -24.67 0.95 -9.20
N ALA A 89 -24.52 1.96 -8.35
CA ALA A 89 -25.30 3.19 -8.46
C ALA A 89 -25.05 3.90 -9.82
N GLY A 90 -23.79 3.89 -10.29
CA GLY A 90 -23.40 4.35 -11.61
C GLY A 90 -24.18 3.64 -12.73
N ALA A 91 -24.09 2.31 -12.79
CA ALA A 91 -24.76 1.51 -13.81
C ALA A 91 -26.28 1.75 -13.88
N ILE A 92 -26.95 1.79 -12.72
CA ILE A 92 -28.40 2.04 -12.65
C ILE A 92 -28.75 3.46 -13.11
N SER A 93 -27.95 4.45 -12.69
CA SER A 93 -28.16 5.83 -13.11
C SER A 93 -28.00 6.02 -14.63
N ASP A 94 -27.11 5.26 -15.28
CA ASP A 94 -26.94 5.28 -16.73
C ASP A 94 -28.12 4.63 -17.46
N ILE A 95 -28.61 3.49 -16.94
CA ILE A 95 -29.82 2.82 -17.46
C ILE A 95 -31.04 3.75 -17.35
N LEU A 96 -31.20 4.46 -16.22
CA LEU A 96 -32.30 5.42 -16.03
C LEU A 96 -32.23 6.60 -16.99
N VAL A 97 -31.03 7.17 -17.21
CA VAL A 97 -30.83 8.24 -18.20
C VAL A 97 -31.16 7.75 -19.61
N GLN A 98 -30.79 6.52 -19.95
CA GLN A 98 -31.10 5.92 -21.25
C GLN A 98 -32.62 5.69 -21.42
N MET A 99 -33.31 5.17 -20.40
CA MET A 99 -34.76 4.98 -20.42
C MET A 99 -35.53 6.31 -20.52
N ALA A 100 -34.99 7.37 -19.94
CA ALA A 100 -35.57 8.71 -20.06
C ALA A 100 -35.34 9.33 -21.43
N ARG A 101 -34.14 9.19 -22.01
CA ARG A 101 -33.84 9.66 -23.37
C ARG A 101 -34.68 8.95 -24.43
N THR A 102 -35.00 7.68 -24.20
CA THR A 102 -35.86 6.87 -25.09
C THR A 102 -37.35 7.08 -24.83
N GLY A 103 -37.72 7.90 -23.85
CA GLY A 103 -39.13 8.23 -23.55
C GLY A 103 -39.95 7.06 -23.00
N GLN A 104 -39.31 5.97 -22.56
CA GLN A 104 -40.00 4.82 -21.96
C GLN A 104 -40.55 5.14 -20.56
N VAL A 105 -39.97 6.11 -19.86
CA VAL A 105 -40.36 6.49 -18.51
C VAL A 105 -41.43 7.58 -18.56
N ARG A 106 -42.71 7.16 -18.58
CA ARG A 106 -43.87 8.08 -18.57
C ARG A 106 -44.29 8.52 -17.17
N GLN A 107 -43.86 7.80 -16.14
CA GLN A 107 -44.19 8.06 -14.73
C GLN A 107 -42.90 8.12 -13.92
N ARG A 108 -42.93 8.82 -12.78
CA ARG A 108 -41.78 8.87 -11.86
C ARG A 108 -41.47 7.46 -11.36
N VAL A 109 -40.20 7.09 -11.41
CA VAL A 109 -39.73 5.77 -10.98
C VAL A 109 -39.78 5.71 -9.46
N THR A 110 -40.57 4.79 -8.94
CA THR A 110 -40.71 4.52 -7.50
C THR A 110 -39.56 3.69 -6.98
N GLU A 111 -39.45 3.59 -5.65
CA GLU A 111 -38.40 2.80 -5.02
C GLU A 111 -38.46 1.33 -5.44
N ASP A 112 -39.64 0.70 -5.47
CA ASP A 112 -39.79 -0.71 -5.83
C ASP A 112 -39.31 -1.05 -7.25
N GLN A 113 -39.54 -0.12 -8.19
CA GLN A 113 -39.04 -0.25 -9.56
C GLN A 113 -37.51 -0.12 -9.61
N LEU A 114 -36.94 0.78 -8.79
CA LEU A 114 -35.49 0.92 -8.65
C LEU A 114 -34.85 -0.35 -8.07
N ILE A 115 -35.51 -1.01 -7.10
CA ILE A 115 -35.06 -2.29 -6.53
C ILE A 115 -35.08 -3.39 -7.58
N SER A 116 -36.14 -3.46 -8.38
CA SER A 116 -36.27 -4.48 -9.42
C SER A 116 -35.14 -4.35 -10.47
N LEU A 117 -34.78 -3.12 -10.83
CA LEU A 117 -33.63 -2.85 -11.70
C LEU A 117 -32.29 -3.20 -11.04
N LEU A 118 -32.16 -2.92 -9.73
CA LEU A 118 -30.96 -3.27 -8.97
C LEU A 118 -30.74 -4.78 -8.93
N ASP A 119 -31.80 -5.57 -8.74
CA ASP A 119 -31.74 -7.02 -8.71
C ASP A 119 -31.37 -7.59 -10.10
N GLN A 120 -31.94 -7.03 -11.17
CA GLN A 120 -31.58 -7.41 -12.54
C GLN A 120 -30.11 -7.13 -12.87
N VAL A 121 -29.58 -5.98 -12.43
CA VAL A 121 -28.15 -5.63 -12.59
C VAL A 121 -27.26 -6.54 -11.73
N ASP A 122 -27.73 -7.01 -10.57
CA ASP A 122 -26.98 -7.93 -9.73
C ASP A 122 -26.91 -9.33 -10.32
N GLN A 123 -28.02 -9.81 -10.89
CA GLN A 123 -28.07 -11.08 -11.63
C GLN A 123 -27.15 -11.04 -12.86
N ALA A 124 -27.14 -9.95 -13.62
CA ALA A 124 -26.26 -9.77 -14.77
C ALA A 124 -24.76 -9.76 -14.38
N ASN A 125 -24.38 -9.02 -13.33
CA ASN A 125 -23.00 -9.00 -12.82
C ASN A 125 -22.56 -10.34 -12.22
N THR A 126 -23.49 -11.09 -11.62
CA THR A 126 -23.21 -12.44 -11.08
C THR A 126 -22.95 -13.43 -12.22
N GLN A 127 -23.66 -13.31 -13.33
CA GLN A 127 -23.42 -14.12 -14.54
C GLN A 127 -22.11 -13.75 -15.25
N GLU A 128 -21.73 -12.48 -15.28
CA GLU A 128 -20.47 -12.04 -15.90
C GLU A 128 -19.24 -12.45 -15.06
N SER A 129 -19.36 -12.48 -13.72
CA SER A 129 -18.31 -12.96 -12.81
C SER A 129 -18.21 -14.50 -12.74
N THR A 130 -19.24 -15.23 -13.16
CA THR A 130 -19.23 -16.70 -13.30
C THR A 130 -19.05 -17.17 -14.75
N GLY A 131 -19.05 -16.23 -15.70
CA GLY A 131 -18.91 -16.45 -17.13
C GLY A 131 -17.51 -16.93 -17.51
N LYS A 132 -17.42 -18.23 -17.80
CA LYS A 132 -16.31 -18.92 -18.48
C LYS A 132 -15.12 -19.32 -17.60
N ILE A 133 -15.40 -20.07 -16.52
CA ILE A 133 -14.50 -21.17 -16.13
C ILE A 133 -14.72 -22.28 -17.18
N THR A 134 -14.01 -22.19 -18.30
CA THR A 134 -13.92 -23.33 -19.23
C THR A 134 -13.06 -24.38 -18.53
N VAL A 135 -13.69 -25.27 -17.77
CA VAL A 135 -13.08 -26.56 -17.44
C VAL A 135 -13.02 -27.32 -18.76
N ARG A 136 -11.94 -27.10 -19.51
CA ARG A 136 -11.55 -28.00 -20.58
C ARG A 136 -11.14 -29.29 -19.88
N ALA A 137 -12.09 -30.21 -19.72
CA ALA A 137 -11.79 -31.59 -19.40
C ALA A 137 -10.97 -32.12 -20.58
N SER A 138 -9.66 -31.94 -20.49
CA SER A 138 -8.72 -32.51 -21.43
C SER A 138 -8.68 -33.99 -21.11
N THR A 139 -9.41 -34.78 -21.87
CA THR A 139 -9.20 -36.22 -22.00
C THR A 139 -7.85 -36.47 -22.67
N HIS A 140 -6.77 -36.11 -21.98
CA HIS A 140 -5.47 -36.73 -22.19
C HIS A 140 -5.43 -37.95 -21.27
N LEU A 141 -5.24 -39.13 -21.86
CA LEU A 141 -4.84 -40.32 -21.12
C LEU A 141 -3.72 -39.94 -20.14
N PRO A 142 -3.81 -40.33 -18.86
CA PRO A 142 -2.78 -39.99 -17.89
C PRO A 142 -1.54 -40.86 -18.15
N CYS A 143 -0.61 -40.38 -18.97
CA CYS A 143 0.79 -40.73 -18.74
C CYS A 143 1.22 -39.93 -17.49
N SER A 144 0.92 -40.52 -16.34
CA SER A 144 1.24 -39.98 -15.02
C SER A 144 2.75 -39.97 -14.84
N MET A 145 3.37 -38.85 -15.23
CA MET A 145 4.66 -38.47 -14.70
C MET A 145 4.42 -38.12 -13.22
N PRO A 146 5.00 -38.85 -12.26
CA PRO A 146 4.88 -38.49 -10.86
C PRO A 146 5.50 -37.11 -10.67
N GLN A 147 4.67 -36.09 -10.46
CA GLN A 147 5.16 -34.80 -10.00
C GLN A 147 5.77 -35.05 -8.61
N PRO A 148 7.06 -34.76 -8.40
CA PRO A 148 7.65 -34.92 -7.08
C PRO A 148 6.99 -33.91 -6.15
N HIS A 149 6.03 -34.39 -5.36
CA HIS A 149 5.52 -33.66 -4.22
C HIS A 149 6.68 -33.50 -3.26
N LEU A 150 7.25 -32.30 -3.17
CA LEU A 150 8.25 -31.98 -2.16
C LEU A 150 7.56 -32.02 -0.80
N ARG A 151 7.46 -33.22 -0.21
CA ARG A 151 7.09 -33.42 1.19
C ARG A 151 8.26 -32.91 2.01
N LEU A 152 8.26 -31.62 2.29
CA LEU A 152 9.17 -31.05 3.27
C LEU A 152 8.95 -31.77 4.60
N PRO A 153 10.00 -32.20 5.31
CA PRO A 153 9.87 -32.85 6.60
C PRO A 153 9.08 -31.95 7.55
N LYS A 154 8.24 -32.56 8.39
CA LYS A 154 7.44 -31.85 9.41
C LYS A 154 8.39 -31.35 10.51
N SER A 155 9.08 -30.26 10.25
CA SER A 155 9.93 -29.53 11.19
C SER A 155 9.32 -28.16 11.49
N SER A 156 9.57 -27.63 12.68
CA SER A 156 9.18 -26.26 13.06
C SER A 156 9.73 -25.22 12.06
N TRP A 157 10.90 -25.48 11.48
CA TRP A 157 11.51 -24.59 10.47
C TRP A 157 10.72 -24.54 9.16
N THR A 158 10.14 -25.67 8.75
CA THR A 158 9.28 -25.76 7.56
C THR A 158 8.08 -24.82 7.65
N ARG A 159 7.61 -24.52 8.88
CA ARG A 159 6.50 -23.57 9.11
C ARG A 159 6.84 -22.16 8.62
N TYR A 160 8.08 -21.69 8.82
CA TYR A 160 8.51 -20.34 8.40
C TYR A 160 8.74 -20.20 6.89
N VAL A 161 8.88 -21.33 6.18
CA VAL A 161 9.04 -21.39 4.72
C VAL A 161 7.68 -21.59 4.04
N THR A 162 6.71 -22.18 4.74
CA THR A 162 5.35 -22.44 4.23
C THR A 162 4.33 -21.38 4.63
N SER A 163 4.70 -20.48 5.55
CA SER A 163 3.89 -19.37 6.03
C SER A 163 4.76 -18.18 6.40
N PHE A 164 4.21 -16.97 6.32
CA PHE A 164 4.91 -15.77 6.73
C PHE A 164 4.85 -15.64 8.26
N ALA A 165 6.03 -15.55 8.89
CA ALA A 165 6.24 -15.48 10.33
C ALA A 165 5.53 -16.58 11.16
N GLY A 166 5.07 -17.67 10.52
CA GLY A 166 4.40 -18.79 11.19
C GLY A 166 2.87 -18.68 11.31
N PHE A 167 2.27 -17.53 10.97
CA PHE A 167 0.84 -17.28 11.23
C PHE A 167 0.06 -16.68 10.04
N MET A 168 0.76 -16.19 9.00
CA MET A 168 0.12 -15.53 7.86
C MET A 168 0.37 -16.27 6.55
N ASP A 169 -0.56 -16.13 5.59
CA ASP A 169 -0.38 -16.63 4.22
C ASP A 169 0.91 -16.08 3.61
N ILE A 170 1.68 -16.96 2.96
CA ILE A 170 2.95 -16.63 2.33
C ILE A 170 2.79 -15.60 1.19
N LYS A 171 1.63 -15.56 0.52
CA LYS A 171 1.33 -14.52 -0.47
C LYS A 171 1.20 -13.15 0.16
N VAL A 172 0.43 -13.06 1.26
CA VAL A 172 0.24 -11.79 1.99
C VAL A 172 1.57 -11.32 2.57
N GLY A 173 2.35 -12.24 3.15
CA GLY A 173 3.71 -11.94 3.61
C GLY A 173 4.61 -11.40 2.50
N SER A 174 4.60 -12.02 1.33
CA SER A 174 5.35 -11.55 0.16
C SER A 174 4.92 -10.14 -0.28
N GLN A 175 3.61 -9.83 -0.23
CA GLN A 175 3.10 -8.49 -0.52
C GLN A 175 3.56 -7.46 0.52
N ILE A 176 3.50 -7.80 1.82
CA ILE A 176 3.95 -6.92 2.91
C ILE A 176 5.46 -6.62 2.77
N VAL A 177 6.27 -7.66 2.54
CA VAL A 177 7.72 -7.52 2.34
C VAL A 177 8.02 -6.58 1.16
N SER A 178 7.34 -6.78 0.04
CA SER A 178 7.51 -5.93 -1.15
C SER A 178 7.05 -4.49 -0.92
N LEU A 179 5.94 -4.28 -0.20
CA LEU A 179 5.44 -2.95 0.16
C LEU A 179 6.37 -2.22 1.11
N PHE A 180 6.85 -2.90 2.15
CA PHE A 180 7.82 -2.34 3.09
C PHE A 180 9.12 -1.94 2.37
N SER A 181 9.57 -2.77 1.44
CA SER A 181 10.77 -2.49 0.67
C SER A 181 10.56 -1.31 -0.29
N LEU A 182 9.39 -1.23 -0.95
CA LEU A 182 9.00 -0.09 -1.77
C LEU A 182 8.95 1.21 -0.94
N PHE A 183 8.34 1.17 0.24
CA PHE A 183 8.32 2.29 1.17
C PHE A 183 9.73 2.74 1.54
N ASN A 184 10.63 1.79 1.86
CA ASN A 184 12.03 2.10 2.14
C ASN A 184 12.74 2.77 0.95
N LYS A 185 12.42 2.38 -0.30
CA LYS A 185 12.98 3.04 -1.49
C LYS A 185 12.47 4.47 -1.68
N ILE A 186 11.17 4.69 -1.43
CA ILE A 186 10.53 6.01 -1.50
C ILE A 186 11.05 6.92 -0.39
N ALA A 187 11.21 6.43 0.83
CA ALA A 187 11.80 7.18 1.94
C ALA A 187 13.21 7.68 1.58
N GLY A 188 14.00 6.87 0.87
CA GLY A 188 15.30 7.28 0.33
C GLY A 188 15.23 8.45 -0.66
N VAL A 189 14.12 8.64 -1.38
CA VAL A 189 13.95 9.77 -2.32
C VAL A 189 13.95 11.11 -1.60
N TYR A 190 13.37 11.18 -0.39
CA TYR A 190 13.38 12.40 0.42
C TYR A 190 14.80 12.81 0.85
N GLY A 191 15.74 11.86 0.92
CA GLY A 191 17.15 12.13 1.19
C GLY A 191 17.87 12.91 0.08
N ILE A 192 17.30 12.98 -1.14
CA ILE A 192 17.88 13.76 -2.25
C ILE A 192 17.90 15.26 -1.94
N ILE A 193 16.97 15.74 -1.12
CA ILE A 193 16.96 17.14 -0.68
C ILE A 193 18.27 17.49 0.02
N ALA A 194 18.88 16.54 0.74
CA ALA A 194 20.18 16.72 1.39
C ALA A 194 21.34 16.87 0.39
N VAL A 195 21.21 16.34 -0.85
CA VAL A 195 22.23 16.54 -1.89
C VAL A 195 22.29 18.00 -2.32
N PHE A 196 21.14 18.67 -2.41
CA PHE A 196 21.07 20.09 -2.74
C PHE A 196 21.53 21.02 -1.61
N GLN A 197 21.82 20.48 -0.42
CA GLN A 197 22.34 21.20 0.75
C GLN A 197 23.83 20.88 1.02
N GLY A 198 24.55 20.38 0.02
CA GLY A 198 25.98 20.05 0.12
C GLY A 198 26.29 18.56 0.31
N GLY A 199 25.39 17.67 -0.12
CA GLY A 199 25.62 16.23 -0.02
C GLY A 199 26.77 15.73 -0.92
N THR A 200 27.38 14.62 -0.49
CA THR A 200 28.48 13.97 -1.19
C THR A 200 28.02 13.20 -2.44
N LEU A 201 28.93 13.01 -3.41
CA LEU A 201 28.66 12.18 -4.60
C LEU A 201 28.20 10.75 -4.25
N SER A 202 28.73 10.18 -3.16
CA SER A 202 28.33 8.87 -2.64
C SER A 202 26.85 8.85 -2.23
N GLN A 203 26.36 9.90 -1.57
CA GLN A 203 24.95 10.02 -1.19
C GLN A 203 24.04 10.15 -2.41
N LEU A 204 24.42 10.95 -3.41
CA LEU A 204 23.66 11.06 -4.66
C LEU A 204 23.53 9.70 -5.36
N SER A 205 24.63 8.93 -5.46
CA SER A 205 24.61 7.62 -6.10
C SER A 205 23.65 6.63 -5.41
N LEU A 206 23.58 6.67 -4.07
CA LEU A 206 22.67 5.83 -3.28
C LEU A 206 21.20 6.15 -3.59
N TYR A 207 20.85 7.43 -3.65
CA TYR A 207 19.48 7.84 -3.87
C TYR A 207 19.04 7.63 -5.33
N MET A 208 19.94 7.85 -6.29
CA MET A 208 19.69 7.54 -7.69
C MET A 208 19.40 6.06 -7.90
N TYR A 209 20.17 5.17 -7.24
CA TYR A 209 19.89 3.75 -7.22
C TYR A 209 18.53 3.42 -6.57
N SER A 210 18.21 4.06 -5.45
CA SER A 210 16.92 3.86 -4.77
C SER A 210 15.75 4.20 -5.69
N ILE A 211 15.80 5.32 -6.40
CA ILE A 211 14.78 5.70 -7.40
C ILE A 211 14.71 4.68 -8.53
N ALA A 212 15.85 4.31 -9.10
CA ALA A 212 15.92 3.42 -10.26
C ALA A 212 15.30 2.04 -9.98
N THR A 213 15.29 1.59 -8.72
CA THR A 213 14.70 0.30 -8.33
C THR A 213 13.20 0.35 -8.05
N ILE A 214 12.58 1.52 -7.84
CA ILE A 214 11.13 1.66 -7.55
C ILE A 214 10.24 0.94 -8.59
N PRO A 215 10.44 1.11 -9.91
CA PRO A 215 9.61 0.42 -10.91
C PRO A 215 9.69 -1.11 -10.79
N ILE A 216 10.85 -1.65 -10.39
CA ILE A 216 11.05 -3.09 -10.19
C ILE A 216 10.20 -3.59 -9.01
N TYR A 217 10.11 -2.82 -7.92
CA TYR A 217 9.30 -3.14 -6.76
C TYR A 217 7.79 -3.07 -7.06
N ILE A 218 7.35 -2.06 -7.81
CA ILE A 218 5.94 -1.95 -8.28
C ILE A 218 5.59 -3.13 -9.19
N TRP A 219 6.48 -3.45 -10.13
CA TRP A 219 6.33 -4.62 -10.99
C TRP A 219 6.30 -5.93 -10.20
N GLY A 220 7.14 -6.04 -9.17
CA GLY A 220 7.19 -7.17 -8.25
C GLY A 220 5.89 -7.39 -7.48
N LEU A 221 5.29 -6.32 -6.95
CA LEU A 221 3.99 -6.38 -6.27
C LEU A 221 2.90 -6.92 -7.19
N LYS A 222 2.86 -6.42 -8.44
CA LYS A 222 1.93 -6.94 -9.45
C LYS A 222 2.23 -8.40 -9.79
N ALA A 223 3.50 -8.77 -9.93
CA ALA A 223 3.90 -10.15 -10.21
C ALA A 223 3.48 -11.14 -9.10
N ILE A 224 3.57 -10.73 -7.84
CA ILE A 224 3.10 -11.50 -6.68
C ILE A 224 1.57 -11.59 -6.68
N SER A 225 0.89 -10.48 -6.95
CA SER A 225 -0.57 -10.42 -6.99
C SER A 225 -1.17 -11.31 -8.07
N ASP A 226 -0.58 -11.29 -9.27
CA ASP A 226 -0.97 -12.08 -10.44
C ASP A 226 -0.67 -13.59 -10.30
N GLU A 227 0.02 -14.01 -9.24
CA GLU A 227 0.39 -15.42 -8.96
C GLU A 227 1.20 -16.11 -10.08
N ARG A 228 1.89 -15.32 -10.91
CA ARG A 228 2.67 -15.84 -12.04
C ARG A 228 4.07 -16.26 -11.59
N HIS A 229 4.31 -17.57 -11.45
CA HIS A 229 5.59 -18.14 -10.97
C HIS A 229 6.83 -17.56 -11.66
N LYS A 230 6.87 -17.42 -13.00
CA LYS A 230 8.03 -16.88 -13.73
C LYS A 230 8.32 -15.41 -13.42
N ARG A 231 7.28 -14.62 -13.11
CA ARG A 231 7.44 -13.20 -12.76
C ARG A 231 7.83 -13.06 -11.29
N ALA A 232 7.15 -13.79 -10.41
CA ALA A 232 7.46 -13.82 -8.99
C ALA A 232 8.89 -14.30 -8.71
N LEU A 233 9.35 -15.34 -9.42
CA LEU A 233 10.72 -15.84 -9.27
C LEU A 233 11.75 -14.81 -9.76
N ARG A 234 11.55 -14.17 -10.91
CA ARG A 234 12.43 -13.10 -11.39
C ARG A 234 12.48 -11.93 -10.41
N TYR A 235 11.35 -11.56 -9.84
CA TYR A 235 11.31 -10.54 -8.80
C TYR A 235 12.12 -10.95 -7.56
N ALA A 236 12.04 -12.21 -7.11
CA ALA A 236 12.87 -12.70 -6.01
C ALA A 236 14.39 -12.59 -6.30
N HIS A 237 14.82 -12.82 -7.55
CA HIS A 237 16.21 -12.59 -7.96
C HIS A 237 16.60 -11.11 -7.90
N PHE A 238 15.74 -10.21 -8.39
CA PHE A 238 15.98 -8.76 -8.30
C PHE A 238 16.02 -8.28 -6.84
N TYR A 239 15.15 -8.80 -5.98
CA TYR A 239 15.16 -8.49 -4.56
C TYR A 239 16.47 -8.94 -3.89
N LEU A 240 16.95 -10.14 -4.21
CA LEU A 240 18.22 -10.65 -3.68
C LEU A 240 19.41 -9.82 -4.18
N LEU A 241 19.42 -9.45 -5.46
CA LEU A 241 20.44 -8.57 -6.02
C LEU A 241 20.44 -7.20 -5.34
N ASP A 242 19.26 -6.63 -5.11
CA ASP A 242 19.08 -5.38 -4.36
C ASP A 242 19.61 -5.49 -2.93
N HIS A 243 19.38 -6.64 -2.27
CA HIS A 243 19.91 -6.90 -0.94
C HIS A 243 21.45 -6.98 -0.93
N PHE A 244 22.08 -7.57 -1.94
CA PHE A 244 23.54 -7.58 -2.03
C PHE A 244 24.12 -6.17 -2.19
N LEU A 245 23.51 -5.34 -3.03
CA LEU A 245 23.96 -3.95 -3.20
C LEU A 245 23.73 -3.14 -1.93
N SER A 246 22.58 -3.32 -1.26
CA SER A 246 22.30 -2.73 0.04
C SER A 246 23.26 -3.22 1.13
N THR A 247 23.75 -4.46 1.04
CA THR A 247 24.72 -5.02 1.99
C THR A 247 26.08 -4.36 1.81
N ALA A 248 26.56 -4.18 0.57
CA ALA A 248 27.79 -3.44 0.30
C ALA A 248 27.73 -2.02 0.89
N TRP A 249 26.60 -1.33 0.71
CA TRP A 249 26.39 -0.02 1.32
C TRP A 249 26.37 -0.08 2.86
N THR A 250 25.68 -1.06 3.43
CA THR A 250 25.60 -1.22 4.89
C THR A 250 26.98 -1.48 5.49
N ILE A 251 27.83 -2.28 4.83
CA ILE A 251 29.21 -2.52 5.26
C ILE A 251 30.00 -1.22 5.19
N MET A 252 29.94 -0.50 4.06
CA MET A 252 30.67 0.76 3.91
C MET A 252 30.23 1.80 4.95
N PHE A 253 28.92 1.96 5.16
CA PHE A 253 28.37 2.81 6.21
C PHE A 253 28.83 2.37 7.59
N SER A 254 28.82 1.07 7.89
CA SER A 254 29.23 0.57 9.22
C SER A 254 30.71 0.81 9.48
N VAL A 255 31.57 0.57 8.49
CA VAL A 255 33.01 0.87 8.61
C VAL A 255 33.22 2.37 8.83
N TRP A 256 32.58 3.22 8.00
CA TRP A 256 32.68 4.67 8.15
C TRP A 256 32.16 5.13 9.52
N TRP A 257 30.96 4.72 9.89
CA TRP A 257 30.29 5.13 11.13
C TRP A 257 31.06 4.68 12.36
N TYR A 258 31.48 3.41 12.45
CA TYR A 258 32.11 2.90 13.67
C TYR A 258 33.60 3.23 13.81
N HIS A 259 34.31 3.50 12.70
CA HIS A 259 35.77 3.67 12.73
C HIS A 259 36.23 5.08 12.37
N TYR A 260 35.44 5.84 11.62
CA TYR A 260 35.87 7.15 11.09
C TYR A 260 34.98 8.31 11.53
N ALA A 261 33.73 8.08 11.89
CA ALA A 261 32.85 9.15 12.37
C ALA A 261 33.28 9.62 13.76
N THR A 262 33.35 10.94 13.94
CA THR A 262 33.62 11.59 15.22
C THR A 262 32.31 11.68 16.02
N HIS A 263 32.22 10.93 17.12
CA HIS A 263 31.01 10.82 17.95
C HIS A 263 30.93 11.92 19.00
N ASP A 264 31.24 13.15 18.61
CA ASP A 264 31.54 14.25 19.54
C ASP A 264 30.27 14.96 20.06
N GLY A 265 29.07 14.48 19.68
CA GLY A 265 27.79 15.04 20.13
C GLY A 265 27.54 16.50 19.73
N ARG A 266 28.33 17.04 18.80
CA ARG A 266 28.19 18.42 18.33
C ARG A 266 26.86 18.59 17.59
N PRO A 267 26.15 19.71 17.79
CA PRO A 267 24.93 20.00 17.06
C PRO A 267 25.25 20.07 15.56
N VAL A 268 24.58 19.22 14.78
CA VAL A 268 24.66 19.27 13.31
C VAL A 268 23.50 20.14 12.82
N THR A 269 23.77 21.42 12.56
CA THR A 269 22.80 22.29 11.87
C THR A 269 22.80 21.91 10.39
N ASN A 270 21.86 21.04 9.99
CA ASN A 270 21.84 20.48 8.64
C ASN A 270 21.48 21.49 7.54
N SER A 271 20.93 22.67 7.89
CA SER A 271 20.70 23.76 6.92
C SER A 271 20.37 25.09 7.59
N ASP A 272 20.61 26.19 6.86
CA ASP A 272 20.19 27.56 7.23
C ASP A 272 18.66 27.65 7.45
N HIS A 273 17.88 26.85 6.73
CA HIS A 273 16.43 26.79 6.89
C HIS A 273 16.00 26.15 8.22
N GLN A 274 16.73 25.14 8.71
CA GLN A 274 16.46 24.55 10.01
C GLN A 274 16.81 25.52 11.15
N ALA A 275 17.91 26.27 11.01
CA ALA A 275 18.27 27.34 11.93
C ALA A 275 17.19 28.45 11.95
N GLY A 276 16.68 28.85 10.78
CA GLY A 276 15.60 29.82 10.66
C GLY A 276 14.28 29.35 11.29
N LEU A 277 13.93 28.06 11.17
CA LEU A 277 12.76 27.48 11.83
C LEU A 277 12.90 27.49 13.36
N MET A 278 14.08 27.10 13.88
CA MET A 278 14.34 27.15 15.32
C MET A 278 14.24 28.58 15.87
N ALA A 279 14.83 29.55 15.18
CA ALA A 279 14.71 30.96 15.53
C ALA A 279 13.25 31.45 15.48
N LEU A 280 12.47 31.03 14.48
CA LEU A 280 11.05 31.35 14.39
C LEU A 280 10.25 30.76 15.56
N ILE A 281 10.49 29.49 15.90
CA ILE A 281 9.84 28.83 17.04
C ILE A 281 10.20 29.56 18.33
N GLU A 282 11.48 29.88 18.55
CA GLU A 282 11.94 30.64 19.70
C GLU A 282 11.24 32.02 19.79
N SER A 283 11.10 32.71 18.66
CA SER A 283 10.40 34.00 18.59
C SER A 283 8.90 33.90 18.91
N LEU A 284 8.25 32.80 18.52
CA LEU A 284 6.84 32.56 18.82
C LEU A 284 6.64 32.18 20.29
N GLU A 285 7.48 31.32 20.85
CA GLU A 285 7.40 30.92 22.26
C GLU A 285 7.71 32.08 23.20
N ALA A 286 8.63 32.98 22.81
CA ALA A 286 8.93 34.20 23.56
C ALA A 286 7.72 35.13 23.73
N GLN A 287 6.71 35.01 22.85
CA GLN A 287 5.48 35.80 22.95
C GLN A 287 4.53 35.32 24.06
N TYR A 288 4.68 34.06 24.50
CA TYR A 288 3.74 33.40 25.42
C TYR A 288 4.38 32.92 26.73
N ARG A 289 5.72 32.84 26.82
CA ARG A 289 6.44 32.41 28.04
C ARG A 289 7.13 33.55 28.76
N THR A 290 7.39 33.34 30.04
CA THR A 290 8.23 34.25 30.83
C THR A 290 9.69 34.20 30.36
N PRO A 291 10.49 35.27 30.55
CA PRO A 291 11.91 35.28 30.18
C PRO A 291 12.72 34.16 30.84
N GLU A 292 12.37 33.78 32.06
CA GLU A 292 13.02 32.71 32.82
C GLU A 292 12.70 31.33 32.23
N GLU A 293 11.44 31.06 31.89
CA GLU A 293 11.06 29.82 31.20
C GLU A 293 11.68 29.75 29.80
N MET A 294 11.72 30.87 29.07
CA MET A 294 12.39 30.93 27.79
C MET A 294 13.87 30.58 27.90
N ALA A 295 14.58 31.09 28.91
CA ALA A 295 16.00 30.78 29.12
C ALA A 295 16.29 29.28 29.28
N THR A 296 15.31 28.48 29.73
CA THR A 296 15.44 27.01 29.80
C THR A 296 15.17 26.30 28.46
N LEU A 297 14.44 26.95 27.54
CA LEU A 297 14.00 26.39 26.26
C LEU A 297 14.79 26.93 25.07
N ARG A 298 15.44 28.08 25.21
CA ARG A 298 16.33 28.62 24.18
C ARG A 298 17.34 27.56 23.80
N HIS A 299 17.54 27.39 22.51
CA HIS A 299 18.68 26.65 22.01
C HIS A 299 19.94 27.38 22.49
N LYS A 300 20.70 26.76 23.39
CA LYS A 300 21.97 27.30 23.85
C LYS A 300 22.99 27.18 22.73
N ASP A 301 23.28 28.30 22.07
CA ASP A 301 24.44 28.40 21.19
C ASP A 301 25.69 28.45 22.06
N ILE A 302 26.46 27.36 22.04
CA ILE A 302 27.68 27.23 22.83
C ILE A 302 28.77 28.06 22.12
N ASP A 303 29.08 29.24 22.66
CA ASP A 303 30.19 30.05 22.15
C ASP A 303 31.54 29.50 22.63
N ILE A 304 32.19 28.73 21.75
CA ILE A 304 33.52 28.14 21.97
C ILE A 304 34.63 29.17 22.21
N ASN A 305 34.40 30.46 21.93
CA ASN A 305 35.38 31.53 22.18
C ASN A 305 35.35 32.02 23.63
N THR A 306 34.31 31.66 24.40
CA THR A 306 34.25 31.93 25.83
C THR A 306 34.82 30.76 26.63
N PRO A 307 35.53 31.01 27.75
CA PRO A 307 36.06 29.94 28.59
C PRO A 307 34.95 29.05 29.18
N GLU A 308 33.76 29.59 29.43
CA GLU A 308 32.59 28.84 29.88
C GLU A 308 32.03 27.94 28.77
N GLY A 309 31.87 28.46 27.55
CA GLY A 309 31.40 27.67 26.41
C GLY A 309 32.38 26.58 25.97
N LEU A 310 33.69 26.81 26.11
CA LEU A 310 34.71 25.78 25.88
C LEU A 310 34.57 24.61 26.88
N ALA A 311 34.35 24.91 28.16
CA ALA A 311 34.15 23.90 29.20
C ALA A 311 32.85 23.11 29.00
N GLU A 312 31.74 23.78 28.64
CA GLU A 312 30.47 23.12 28.33
C GLU A 312 30.58 22.22 27.09
N SER A 313 31.22 22.69 26.02
CA SER A 313 31.49 21.90 24.81
C SER A 313 32.32 20.65 25.09
N ALA A 314 33.35 20.78 25.95
CA ALA A 314 34.19 19.66 26.37
C ALA A 314 33.38 18.62 27.16
N SER A 315 32.55 19.07 28.11
CA SER A 315 31.66 18.19 28.88
C SER A 315 30.66 17.45 27.99
N ARG A 316 30.09 18.11 26.98
CA ARG A 316 29.14 17.48 26.04
C ARG A 316 29.82 16.44 25.16
N THR A 317 31.03 16.76 24.69
CA THR A 317 31.85 15.84 23.89
C THR A 317 32.15 14.59 24.71
N GLN A 318 32.52 14.76 25.99
CA GLN A 318 32.76 13.64 26.90
C GLN A 318 31.50 12.79 27.11
N GLN A 319 30.35 13.41 27.42
CA GLN A 319 29.08 12.70 27.59
C GLN A 319 28.64 11.95 26.33
N ALA A 320 28.90 12.53 25.15
CA ALA A 320 28.61 11.89 23.88
C ALA A 320 29.49 10.64 23.66
N HIS A 321 30.78 10.71 23.98
CA HIS A 321 31.67 9.55 23.93
C HIS A 321 31.27 8.47 24.93
N GLU A 322 30.91 8.82 26.16
CA GLU A 322 30.44 7.88 27.18
C GLU A 322 29.17 7.15 26.71
N THR A 323 28.24 7.90 26.13
CA THR A 323 27.00 7.34 25.54
C THR A 323 27.34 6.39 24.40
N TRP A 324 28.19 6.83 23.45
CA TRP A 324 28.62 6.01 22.31
C TRP A 324 29.29 4.70 22.74
N GLU A 325 30.23 4.74 23.70
CA GLU A 325 30.92 3.55 24.20
C GLU A 325 29.94 2.54 24.81
N SER A 326 28.89 3.02 25.49
CA SER A 326 27.86 2.15 26.08
C SER A 326 26.86 1.58 25.07
N GLU A 327 26.49 2.36 24.05
CA GLU A 327 25.39 2.01 23.13
C GLU A 327 25.84 1.37 21.82
N ARG A 328 27.11 1.54 21.42
CA ARG A 328 27.62 1.05 20.11
C ARG A 328 27.38 -0.45 19.89
N GLY A 329 27.43 -1.26 20.95
CA GLY A 329 27.19 -2.71 20.86
C GLY A 329 25.73 -3.03 20.57
N PHE A 330 24.80 -2.33 21.23
CA PHE A 330 23.37 -2.46 20.98
C PHE A 330 23.02 -2.00 19.56
N ALA A 331 23.55 -0.85 19.14
CA ALA A 331 23.35 -0.33 17.78
C ALA A 331 23.84 -1.33 16.71
N ALA A 332 25.01 -1.95 16.91
CA ALA A 332 25.53 -2.97 16.01
C ALA A 332 24.62 -4.21 15.97
N GLY A 333 24.12 -4.66 17.13
CA GLY A 333 23.17 -5.76 17.22
C GLY A 333 21.87 -5.50 16.45
N VAL A 334 21.32 -4.29 16.55
CA VAL A 334 20.12 -3.88 15.81
C VAL A 334 20.38 -3.89 14.29
N LEU A 335 21.54 -3.40 13.85
CA LEU A 335 21.93 -3.42 12.43
C LEU A 335 22.02 -4.86 11.89
N VAL A 336 22.67 -5.76 12.63
CA VAL A 336 22.80 -7.18 12.25
C VAL A 336 21.43 -7.86 12.23
N ALA A 337 20.59 -7.61 13.23
CA ALA A 337 19.24 -8.16 13.29
C ALA A 337 18.39 -7.70 12.09
N GLY A 338 18.42 -6.40 11.76
CA GLY A 338 17.74 -5.85 10.59
C GLY A 338 18.26 -6.46 9.28
N TRP A 339 19.57 -6.70 9.18
CA TRP A 339 20.17 -7.38 8.03
C TRP A 339 19.70 -8.84 7.89
N LEU A 340 19.68 -9.61 8.98
CA LEU A 340 19.15 -10.99 8.99
C LEU A 340 17.67 -11.06 8.63
N ILE A 341 16.87 -10.10 9.09
CA ILE A 341 15.45 -9.99 8.73
C ILE A 341 15.27 -9.83 7.22
N LYS A 342 16.13 -9.03 6.56
CA LYS A 342 16.09 -8.87 5.09
C LYS A 342 16.46 -10.16 4.35
N ILE A 343 17.36 -10.98 4.90
CA ILE A 343 17.65 -12.31 4.34
C ILE A 343 16.40 -13.19 4.44
N TYR A 344 15.73 -13.20 5.59
CA TYR A 344 14.47 -13.93 5.76
C TYR A 344 13.42 -13.48 4.74
N PHE A 345 13.29 -12.17 4.50
CA PHE A 345 12.38 -11.62 3.49
C PHE A 345 12.69 -12.14 2.07
N ALA A 346 13.97 -12.22 1.69
CA ALA A 346 14.37 -12.82 0.42
C ALA A 346 13.97 -14.31 0.35
N LEU A 347 14.21 -15.07 1.43
CA LEU A 347 13.83 -16.48 1.51
C LEU A 347 12.31 -16.68 1.39
N VAL A 348 11.49 -15.81 1.98
CA VAL A 348 10.02 -15.84 1.84
C VAL A 348 9.60 -15.65 0.38
N LEU A 349 10.20 -14.69 -0.33
CA LEU A 349 9.90 -14.45 -1.75
C LEU A 349 10.30 -15.65 -2.63
N TYR A 350 11.43 -16.29 -2.33
CA TYR A 350 11.84 -17.53 -2.99
C TYR A 350 10.88 -18.68 -2.69
N ALA A 351 10.54 -18.88 -1.42
CA ALA A 351 9.62 -19.93 -1.00
C ALA A 351 8.25 -19.77 -1.68
N TYR A 352 7.70 -18.55 -1.72
CA TYR A 352 6.46 -18.26 -2.44
C TYR A 352 6.57 -18.59 -3.93
N SER A 353 7.62 -18.12 -4.60
CA SER A 353 7.79 -18.34 -6.04
C SER A 353 8.03 -19.82 -6.40
N LEU A 354 8.71 -20.58 -5.53
CA LEU A 354 8.88 -22.03 -5.66
C LEU A 354 7.55 -22.77 -5.44
N HIS A 355 6.75 -22.37 -4.47
CA HIS A 355 5.40 -22.92 -4.26
C HIS A 355 4.47 -22.66 -5.45
N LEU A 356 4.56 -21.47 -6.07
CA LEU A 356 3.85 -21.17 -7.32
C LEU A 356 4.37 -22.02 -8.49
N ARG A 357 5.68 -22.23 -8.59
CA ARG A 357 6.29 -23.04 -9.66
C ARG A 357 5.86 -24.50 -9.59
N HIS A 358 5.80 -25.06 -8.38
CA HIS A 358 5.40 -26.45 -8.14
C HIS A 358 3.88 -26.65 -8.05
N GLY A 359 3.08 -25.58 -8.13
CA GLY A 359 1.62 -25.66 -8.00
C GLY A 359 1.12 -26.05 -6.59
N THR A 360 2.00 -26.07 -5.59
CA THR A 360 1.70 -26.50 -4.21
C THR A 360 1.20 -25.36 -3.32
N TYR A 361 1.20 -24.12 -3.81
CA TYR A 361 0.76 -22.93 -3.06
C TYR A 361 -0.64 -23.11 -2.45
N TRP A 362 -1.59 -23.66 -3.19
CA TRP A 362 -2.97 -23.89 -2.73
C TRP A 362 -3.09 -24.99 -1.66
N MET A 363 -2.07 -25.84 -1.52
CA MET A 363 -2.03 -26.90 -0.53
C MET A 363 -1.52 -26.40 0.83
N LEU A 364 -0.99 -25.18 0.90
CA LEU A 364 -0.45 -24.61 2.12
C LEU A 364 -1.54 -24.39 3.18
N PRO A 365 -1.23 -24.63 4.48
CA PRO A 365 -2.21 -24.63 5.56
C PRO A 365 -2.95 -23.29 5.73
N LEU A 366 -2.26 -22.18 5.50
CA LEU A 366 -2.76 -20.81 5.68
C LEU A 366 -3.22 -20.14 4.38
N SER A 367 -3.19 -20.84 3.25
CA SER A 367 -3.61 -20.27 1.97
C SER A 367 -5.14 -20.10 1.91
N LYS A 368 -5.60 -19.01 1.26
CA LYS A 368 -7.04 -18.70 1.12
C LYS A 368 -7.85 -19.83 0.47
N SER A 369 -7.27 -20.58 -0.46
CA SER A 369 -7.94 -21.70 -1.14
C SER A 369 -8.23 -22.86 -0.19
N ARG A 370 -7.30 -23.25 0.69
CA ARG A 370 -7.56 -24.30 1.67
C ARG A 370 -8.64 -23.87 2.67
N ARG A 371 -8.62 -22.60 3.09
CA ARG A 371 -9.65 -22.05 3.99
C ARG A 371 -11.02 -22.00 3.31
N ALA A 372 -11.10 -21.56 2.06
CA ALA A 372 -12.34 -21.56 1.28
C ALA A 372 -12.86 -22.98 1.02
N ASN A 373 -11.99 -23.94 0.68
CA ASN A 373 -12.35 -25.34 0.50
C ASN A 373 -12.79 -26.00 1.82
N ALA A 374 -12.15 -25.68 2.95
CA ALA A 374 -12.57 -26.18 4.26
C ALA A 374 -13.92 -25.59 4.69
N VAL A 375 -14.16 -24.29 4.43
CA VAL A 375 -15.45 -23.65 4.70
C VAL A 375 -16.54 -24.23 3.81
N HIS A 376 -16.29 -24.42 2.51
CA HIS A 376 -17.23 -25.09 1.62
C HIS A 376 -17.51 -26.53 2.06
N ALA A 377 -16.49 -27.31 2.40
CA ALA A 377 -16.67 -28.68 2.88
C ALA A 377 -17.47 -28.74 4.19
N SER A 378 -17.27 -27.79 5.11
CA SER A 378 -18.07 -27.70 6.34
C SER A 378 -19.51 -27.23 6.10
N HIS A 379 -19.76 -26.48 5.02
CA HIS A 379 -21.10 -26.02 4.67
C HIS A 379 -21.95 -27.15 4.06
N TYR A 380 -21.30 -28.18 3.49
CA TYR A 380 -21.89 -29.46 3.12
C TYR A 380 -21.78 -30.48 4.25
N HIS A 381 -22.11 -30.10 5.49
CA HIS A 381 -22.47 -31.12 6.47
C HIS A 381 -23.71 -31.83 5.91
N MET A 382 -23.51 -33.02 5.33
CA MET A 382 -24.62 -33.90 4.98
C MET A 382 -25.45 -34.07 6.25
N VAL A 383 -26.67 -33.53 6.22
CA VAL A 383 -27.75 -33.98 7.09
C VAL A 383 -27.98 -35.43 6.65
N PRO A 384 -27.83 -36.43 7.54
CA PRO A 384 -28.22 -37.79 7.21
C PRO A 384 -29.67 -37.74 6.77
N HIS A 385 -29.96 -38.01 5.51
CA HIS A 385 -31.33 -38.17 5.08
C HIS A 385 -31.76 -39.54 5.57
N GLU A 386 -32.95 -39.64 6.16
CA GLU A 386 -33.54 -40.84 6.78
C GLU A 386 -33.75 -42.03 5.81
N THR A 387 -33.16 -41.94 4.60
CA THR A 387 -33.26 -42.91 3.51
C THR A 387 -31.92 -43.49 3.08
N ASP A 388 -30.81 -43.19 3.78
CA ASP A 388 -29.57 -43.95 3.60
C ASP A 388 -29.77 -45.33 4.22
N GLU A 389 -30.11 -46.32 3.39
CA GLU A 389 -30.21 -47.73 3.80
C GLU A 389 -28.92 -48.15 4.49
N VAL A 390 -29.02 -48.32 5.80
CA VAL A 390 -28.02 -48.98 6.62
C VAL A 390 -28.02 -50.44 6.20
N ALA A 391 -27.01 -50.85 5.43
CA ALA A 391 -26.71 -52.27 5.25
C ALA A 391 -26.39 -52.86 6.63
N LEU A 392 -27.36 -53.58 7.20
CA LEU A 392 -27.22 -54.33 8.43
C LEU A 392 -26.19 -55.45 8.21
N PRO A 393 -25.23 -55.66 9.14
CA PRO A 393 -24.34 -56.82 9.08
C PRO A 393 -25.14 -58.10 9.35
N ASP A 394 -24.92 -59.12 8.51
CA ASP A 394 -25.54 -60.44 8.63
C ASP A 394 -25.39 -61.02 10.04
N GLU A 395 -26.51 -61.53 10.57
CA GLU A 395 -26.62 -62.24 11.85
C GLU A 395 -25.68 -63.47 11.92
N PRO A 396 -25.14 -63.79 13.11
CA PRO A 396 -24.22 -64.90 13.28
C PRO A 396 -24.95 -66.25 13.27
N HIS A 397 -24.54 -67.15 12.37
CA HIS A 397 -24.98 -68.54 12.37
C HIS A 397 -24.64 -69.24 13.70
N GLU A 398 -25.67 -69.63 14.44
CA GLU A 398 -25.58 -70.48 15.62
C GLU A 398 -24.94 -71.84 15.31
N THR A 399 -24.03 -72.21 16.19
CA THR A 399 -23.37 -73.50 16.28
C THR A 399 -24.34 -74.62 16.68
N GLY A 400 -24.67 -75.49 15.72
CA GLY A 400 -25.36 -76.76 15.96
C GLY A 400 -24.40 -77.89 16.37
N LYS A 401 -24.71 -78.54 17.48
CA LYS A 401 -23.91 -79.50 18.24
C LYS A 401 -24.09 -80.96 17.76
N SER A 402 -22.99 -81.55 17.30
CA SER A 402 -22.46 -82.92 17.54
C SER A 402 -23.24 -84.23 17.22
N MET A 403 -22.48 -85.16 16.58
CA MET A 403 -22.45 -86.65 16.64
C MET A 403 -23.26 -87.45 15.59
N PRO A 404 -22.92 -88.74 15.30
CA PRO A 404 -21.61 -89.30 14.92
C PRO A 404 -21.70 -90.42 13.82
N SER A 405 -20.53 -90.99 13.47
CA SER A 405 -20.29 -92.43 13.12
C SER A 405 -20.54 -92.97 11.70
N SER A 406 -19.45 -93.52 11.13
CA SER A 406 -19.29 -94.74 10.31
C SER A 406 -20.10 -94.85 9.01
N VAL A 407 -19.54 -95.23 7.86
CA VAL A 407 -18.66 -96.35 7.51
C VAL A 407 -17.85 -96.00 6.27
#